data_AF-A0A9C7L9I4-F1
#
_entry.id   AF-A0A9C7L9I4-F1
#
_cell.length_a   1.000
_cell.length_b   1.000
_cell.length_c   1.000
_cell.angle_alpha   90.00
_cell.angle_beta   90.00
_cell.angle_gamma   90.00
#
_symmetry.space_group_name_H-M   'P 1'
#
loop_
_entity.id
_entity.type
_entity.pdbx_description
1 polymer ?
#
loop_
_entity_poly.entity_id
_entity_poly.type
_entity_poly.pdbx_seq_one_letter_code
_entity_poly.pdbx_strand_id
1 'polypeptide(L)'
;MKCINCRSKVDYQYRINQHGDVFCDDDCYEAYFEENDSCGDDGHPYIDDYESIRSNYIDWVENWENDLVTYAGKRLMLKIDEMLDTIDEVFDSYGDYYRSEGDDGVFSREIYLYLLKFIDLQKVILQWRPKRKVLFYLSFELDDQAFDDRVADWHQLSKHLRLIRAHDLNLKLKKHVYSPDKLSFYFKTKRMLDSVLFELNMRFHDSLSELQTDHGHFCDGKCQELLIVSETPSYQDGWFFCYVCKLNHFPGSFTKEQLQQEIQFYDKWKNRKAAFKKAEWPYFLRKVKRSCRLYELGFPEWIELHYDI
;
A
#
# COMPACT_ATOMS: atom_id res chain seq x y z
N MET A 1 -12.80 21.47 21.35
CA MET A 1 -11.85 21.63 22.46
C MET A 1 -10.98 22.85 22.18
N LYS A 2 -10.59 23.63 23.20
CA LYS A 2 -9.80 24.85 23.07
C LYS A 2 -8.65 24.82 24.08
N CYS A 3 -7.51 25.37 23.70
CA CYS A 3 -6.34 25.50 24.58
C CYS A 3 -6.69 26.35 25.80
N ILE A 4 -6.30 25.93 27.00
CA ILE A 4 -6.55 26.66 28.25
C ILE A 4 -5.76 27.98 28.29
N ASN A 5 -4.54 27.98 27.73
CA ASN A 5 -3.66 29.13 27.69
C ASN A 5 -4.11 30.14 26.61
N CYS A 6 -3.94 29.79 25.32
CA CYS A 6 -4.15 30.74 24.21
C CYS A 6 -5.60 30.79 23.67
N ARG A 7 -6.51 29.92 24.13
CA ARG A 7 -7.91 29.81 23.69
C ARG A 7 -8.13 29.41 22.22
N SER A 8 -7.06 29.08 21.49
CA SER A 8 -7.11 28.55 20.12
C SER A 8 -7.75 27.17 20.07
N LYS A 9 -8.26 26.80 18.87
CA LYS A 9 -8.73 25.43 18.62
C LYS A 9 -7.53 24.49 18.63
N VAL A 10 -7.66 23.35 19.31
CA VAL A 10 -6.63 22.31 19.34
C VAL A 10 -6.84 21.31 18.21
N ASP A 11 -5.75 20.74 17.70
CA ASP A 11 -5.74 19.66 16.71
C ASP A 11 -5.24 18.36 17.33
N TYR A 12 -4.54 17.49 16.59
CA TYR A 12 -4.03 16.20 17.07
C TYR A 12 -2.74 16.30 17.91
N GLN A 13 -2.03 17.44 17.84
CA GLN A 13 -0.77 17.68 18.56
C GLN A 13 -0.97 18.15 20.01
N TYR A 14 -2.24 18.27 20.43
CA TYR A 14 -2.60 18.75 21.76
C TYR A 14 -1.87 17.99 22.87
N ARG A 15 -1.67 18.70 23.98
CA ARG A 15 -1.12 18.17 25.22
C ARG A 15 -2.14 18.30 26.34
N ILE A 16 -2.12 17.39 27.31
CA ILE A 16 -2.94 17.42 28.51
C ILE A 16 -2.05 17.30 29.73
N ASN A 17 -2.40 17.99 30.82
CA ASN A 17 -1.74 17.83 32.12
C ASN A 17 -2.48 16.84 33.04
N GLN A 18 -1.94 16.57 34.22
CA GLN A 18 -2.56 15.68 35.22
C GLN A 18 -3.96 16.12 35.69
N HIS A 19 -4.32 17.39 35.49
CA HIS A 19 -5.63 17.94 35.85
C HIS A 19 -6.67 17.85 34.73
N GLY A 20 -6.27 17.43 33.52
CA GLY A 20 -7.14 17.38 32.35
C GLY A 20 -7.24 18.71 31.59
N ASP A 21 -6.38 19.68 31.90
CA ASP A 21 -6.29 20.91 31.13
C ASP A 21 -5.63 20.63 29.79
N VAL A 22 -6.18 21.23 28.73
CA VAL A 22 -5.77 20.98 27.35
C VAL A 22 -4.95 22.15 26.81
N PHE A 23 -3.83 21.86 26.18
CA PHE A 23 -2.92 22.80 25.54
C PHE A 23 -2.83 22.48 24.04
N CYS A 24 -2.69 23.50 23.18
CA CYS A 24 -2.59 23.25 21.73
C CYS A 24 -1.24 22.67 21.32
N ASP A 25 -0.19 22.94 22.08
CA ASP A 25 1.19 22.54 21.81
C ASP A 25 2.00 22.59 23.12
N ASP A 26 3.25 22.14 23.05
CA ASP A 26 4.19 22.12 24.17
C ASP A 26 4.55 23.55 24.62
N ASP A 27 4.68 24.51 23.69
CA ASP A 27 4.95 25.92 24.00
C ASP A 27 3.85 26.53 24.90
N CYS A 28 2.57 26.24 24.62
CA CYS A 28 1.46 26.70 25.43
C CYS A 28 1.38 26.01 26.78
N TYR A 29 1.82 24.75 26.87
CA TYR A 29 1.93 24.03 28.13
C TYR A 29 3.03 24.66 29.00
N GLU A 30 4.25 24.81 28.48
CA GLU A 30 5.38 25.40 29.21
C GLU A 30 5.09 26.81 29.71
N ALA A 31 4.58 27.69 28.82
CA ALA A 31 4.22 29.06 29.19
C ALA A 31 3.17 29.12 30.31
N TYR A 32 2.22 28.18 30.34
CA TYR A 32 1.22 28.13 31.40
C TYR A 32 1.83 27.81 32.77
N PHE A 33 2.80 26.88 32.83
CA PHE A 33 3.45 26.53 34.10
C PHE A 33 4.40 27.63 34.59
N GLU A 34 5.12 28.30 33.69
CA GLU A 34 5.95 29.46 34.01
C GLU A 34 5.13 30.60 34.63
N GLU A 35 3.92 30.85 34.12
CA GLU A 35 3.06 31.93 34.59
C GLU A 35 2.29 31.60 35.88
N ASN A 36 2.00 30.32 36.16
CA ASN A 36 1.10 29.91 37.24
C ASN A 36 1.81 29.29 38.47
N ASP A 37 3.15 29.26 38.50
CA ASP A 37 3.96 28.71 39.61
C ASP A 37 3.46 27.33 40.10
N SER A 38 3.00 26.53 39.14
CA SER A 38 2.46 25.19 39.37
C SER A 38 3.59 24.18 39.29
N CYS A 39 3.60 23.17 40.17
CA CYS A 39 4.41 21.98 39.93
C CYS A 39 3.93 21.35 38.61
N GLY A 40 4.85 21.10 37.69
CA GLY A 40 4.57 20.38 36.45
C GLY A 40 4.05 18.97 36.71
N ASP A 41 3.81 18.22 35.65
CA ASP A 41 3.45 16.79 35.74
C ASP A 41 4.66 15.90 36.13
N ASP A 42 5.80 16.52 36.46
CA ASP A 42 7.04 15.87 36.87
C ASP A 42 6.80 14.94 38.06
N GLY A 43 7.01 13.64 37.84
CA GLY A 43 6.85 12.60 38.85
C GLY A 43 5.48 11.91 38.87
N HIS A 44 4.55 12.27 37.98
CA HIS A 44 3.33 11.48 37.80
C HIS A 44 3.70 10.10 37.20
N PRO A 45 3.20 8.96 37.73
CA PRO A 45 3.63 7.62 37.31
C PRO A 45 3.40 7.30 35.82
N TYR A 46 2.46 8.01 35.18
CA TYR A 46 2.08 7.80 33.77
C TYR A 46 2.52 8.91 32.80
N ILE A 47 3.26 9.94 33.25
CA ILE A 47 3.65 11.05 32.36
C ILE A 47 4.55 10.57 31.22
N ASP A 48 5.53 9.71 31.53
CA ASP A 48 6.48 9.19 30.54
C ASP A 48 5.78 8.34 29.47
N ASP A 49 4.82 7.50 29.90
CA ASP A 49 4.01 6.68 28.99
C ASP A 49 3.13 7.54 28.09
N TYR A 50 2.48 8.56 28.67
CA TYR A 50 1.66 9.52 27.95
C TYR A 50 2.47 10.29 26.90
N GLU A 51 3.61 10.87 27.28
CA GLU A 51 4.45 11.63 26.34
C GLU A 51 5.04 10.74 25.26
N SER A 52 5.42 9.50 25.60
CA SER A 52 5.93 8.51 24.64
C SER A 52 4.87 8.16 23.59
N ILE A 53 3.66 7.76 24.00
CA ILE A 53 2.61 7.36 23.04
C ILE A 53 2.12 8.56 22.22
N ARG A 54 2.03 9.75 22.82
CA ARG A 54 1.67 11.00 22.14
C ARG A 54 2.67 11.34 21.05
N SER A 55 3.96 11.39 21.40
CA SER A 55 5.03 11.76 20.46
C SER A 55 5.12 10.76 19.30
N ASN A 56 4.99 9.46 19.62
CA ASN A 56 4.93 8.39 18.62
C ASN A 56 3.74 8.60 17.66
N TYR A 57 2.54 8.86 18.19
CA TYR A 57 1.36 9.11 17.34
C TYR A 57 1.53 10.32 16.40
N ILE A 58 2.07 11.43 16.92
CA ILE A 58 2.32 12.64 16.12
C ILE A 58 3.28 12.32 14.97
N ASP A 59 4.41 11.66 15.26
CA ASP A 59 5.39 11.25 14.24
C ASP A 59 4.74 10.38 13.16
N TRP A 60 3.93 9.40 13.55
CA TRP A 60 3.21 8.55 12.60
C TRP A 60 2.27 9.34 11.71
N VAL A 61 1.41 10.19 12.28
CA VAL A 61 0.42 10.97 11.51
C VAL A 61 1.10 11.86 10.47
N GLU A 62 2.26 12.41 10.79
CA GLU A 62 3.01 13.31 9.92
C GLU A 62 3.79 12.57 8.81
N ASN A 63 4.22 11.33 9.06
CA ASN A 63 5.19 10.66 8.19
C ASN A 63 4.67 9.42 7.45
N TRP A 64 3.59 8.76 7.90
CA TRP A 64 3.18 7.45 7.36
C TRP A 64 2.94 7.44 5.84
N GLU A 65 2.30 8.48 5.29
CA GLU A 65 2.01 8.52 3.85
C GLU A 65 3.28 8.73 3.04
N ASN A 66 4.18 9.60 3.51
CA ASN A 66 5.44 9.89 2.85
C ASN A 66 6.35 8.64 2.81
N ASP A 67 6.35 7.84 3.88
CA ASP A 67 7.07 6.57 3.95
C ASP A 67 6.57 5.58 2.90
N LEU A 68 5.24 5.50 2.70
CA LEU A 68 4.64 4.65 1.68
C LEU A 68 4.93 5.15 0.26
N VAL A 69 4.88 6.46 0.04
CA VAL A 69 5.17 7.09 -1.27
C VAL A 69 6.63 6.91 -1.66
N THR A 70 7.56 7.08 -0.71
CA THR A 70 9.00 6.87 -0.94
C THR A 70 9.31 5.41 -1.25
N TYR A 71 8.49 4.48 -0.75
CA TYR A 71 8.53 3.06 -1.09
C TYR A 71 7.76 2.68 -2.37
N ALA A 72 7.10 3.61 -3.07
CA ALA A 72 6.30 3.31 -4.25
C ALA A 72 7.17 2.75 -5.39
N GLY A 73 7.02 1.44 -5.65
CA GLY A 73 7.87 0.65 -6.55
C GLY A 73 8.59 -0.50 -5.84
N LYS A 74 8.61 -0.50 -4.51
CA LYS A 74 8.98 -1.64 -3.65
C LYS A 74 7.74 -2.49 -3.30
N ARG A 75 7.86 -3.64 -2.61
CA ARG A 75 6.73 -4.57 -2.34
C ARG A 75 5.73 -3.82 -1.42
N LEU A 76 4.87 -2.98 -2.00
CA LEU A 76 4.21 -1.90 -1.25
C LEU A 76 3.26 -2.44 -0.17
N MET A 77 2.53 -3.49 -0.52
CA MET A 77 1.69 -4.22 0.43
C MET A 77 2.49 -4.82 1.58
N LEU A 78 3.73 -5.27 1.35
CA LEU A 78 4.59 -5.77 2.43
C LEU A 78 4.99 -4.63 3.37
N LYS A 79 5.32 -3.46 2.83
CA LYS A 79 5.64 -2.28 3.63
C LYS A 79 4.44 -1.81 4.45
N ILE A 80 3.24 -1.88 3.90
CA ILE A 80 1.99 -1.65 4.65
C ILE A 80 1.87 -2.64 5.79
N ASP A 81 2.05 -3.94 5.55
CA ASP A 81 1.98 -4.93 6.63
C ASP A 81 3.04 -4.67 7.71
N GLU A 82 4.29 -4.34 7.33
CA GLU A 82 5.36 -3.98 8.26
C GLU A 82 5.00 -2.77 9.12
N MET A 83 4.44 -1.71 8.52
CA MET A 83 4.00 -0.53 9.26
C MET A 83 2.87 -0.86 10.25
N LEU A 84 1.93 -1.70 9.84
CA LEU A 84 0.85 -2.14 10.71
C LEU A 84 1.35 -3.04 11.84
N ASP A 85 2.34 -3.90 11.57
CA ASP A 85 3.00 -4.71 12.58
C ASP A 85 3.72 -3.81 13.61
N THR A 86 4.39 -2.72 13.18
CA THR A 86 4.98 -1.74 14.10
C THR A 86 3.94 -1.00 14.94
N ILE A 87 2.76 -0.70 14.38
CA ILE A 87 1.67 -0.12 15.17
C ILE A 87 1.14 -1.15 16.19
N ASP A 88 1.07 -2.45 15.86
CA ASP A 88 0.67 -3.48 16.82
C ASP A 88 1.63 -3.55 18.04
N GLU A 89 2.93 -3.30 17.86
CA GLU A 89 3.90 -3.23 18.96
C GLU A 89 3.57 -2.11 19.99
N VAL A 90 2.86 -1.06 19.56
CA VAL A 90 2.32 -0.02 20.46
C VAL A 90 1.24 -0.63 21.36
N PHE A 91 0.38 -1.49 20.82
CA PHE A 91 -0.64 -2.20 21.61
C PHE A 91 -0.04 -3.24 22.54
N ASP A 92 1.08 -3.87 22.17
CA ASP A 92 1.80 -4.77 23.07
C ASP A 92 2.39 -4.00 24.26
N SER A 93 2.88 -2.78 24.01
CA SER A 93 3.48 -1.92 25.03
C SER A 93 2.46 -1.30 25.98
N TYR A 94 1.30 -0.87 25.46
CA TYR A 94 0.29 -0.12 26.23
C TYR A 94 -1.05 -0.87 26.39
N GLY A 95 -1.06 -2.18 26.14
CA GLY A 95 -2.29 -2.98 26.09
C GLY A 95 -3.07 -3.04 27.41
N ASP A 96 -2.43 -2.81 28.54
CA ASP A 96 -3.11 -2.71 29.84
C ASP A 96 -4.09 -1.52 29.88
N TYR A 97 -3.66 -0.36 29.38
CA TYR A 97 -4.51 0.84 29.27
C TYR A 97 -5.69 0.61 28.33
N TYR A 98 -5.50 -0.20 27.28
CA TYR A 98 -6.61 -0.61 26.40
C TYR A 98 -7.64 -1.48 27.13
N ARG A 99 -7.17 -2.46 27.89
CA ARG A 99 -8.04 -3.39 28.64
C ARG A 99 -8.79 -2.73 29.79
N SER A 100 -8.18 -1.74 30.44
CA SER A 100 -8.81 -0.97 31.51
C SER A 100 -9.65 0.21 31.01
N GLU A 101 -9.73 0.43 29.69
CA GLU A 101 -10.38 1.59 29.08
C GLU A 101 -9.89 2.95 29.66
N GLY A 102 -8.64 2.97 30.15
CA GLY A 102 -8.03 4.15 30.73
C GLY A 102 -8.65 4.63 32.05
N ASP A 103 -9.22 3.73 32.85
CA ASP A 103 -9.94 4.06 34.10
C ASP A 103 -9.03 4.52 35.27
N ASP A 104 -7.73 4.71 35.05
CA ASP A 104 -6.75 5.06 36.11
C ASP A 104 -6.25 6.51 35.97
N GLY A 105 -7.19 7.45 35.95
CA GLY A 105 -6.91 8.89 35.90
C GLY A 105 -6.67 9.46 34.49
N VAL A 106 -6.31 10.75 34.44
CA VAL A 106 -6.29 11.54 33.20
C VAL A 106 -5.32 10.98 32.17
N PHE A 107 -4.08 10.69 32.55
CA PHE A 107 -3.09 10.16 31.62
C PHE A 107 -3.42 8.74 31.14
N SER A 108 -3.92 7.87 32.02
CA SER A 108 -4.39 6.53 31.64
C SER A 108 -5.49 6.61 30.57
N ARG A 109 -6.45 7.52 30.78
CA ARG A 109 -7.50 7.84 29.81
C ARG A 109 -6.95 8.37 28.50
N GLU A 110 -5.98 9.28 28.53
CA GLU A 110 -5.40 9.81 27.30
C GLU A 110 -4.58 8.78 26.54
N ILE A 111 -3.82 7.91 27.21
CA ILE A 111 -3.11 6.77 26.59
C ILE A 111 -4.13 5.86 25.89
N TYR A 112 -5.25 5.52 26.56
CA TYR A 112 -6.34 4.77 25.94
C TYR A 112 -6.89 5.46 24.67
N LEU A 113 -7.12 6.77 24.72
CA LEU A 113 -7.59 7.54 23.57
C LEU A 113 -6.56 7.54 22.43
N TYR A 114 -5.25 7.58 22.70
CA TYR A 114 -4.23 7.43 21.68
C TYR A 114 -4.23 6.04 21.05
N LEU A 115 -4.48 4.98 21.82
CA LEU A 115 -4.64 3.63 21.26
C LEU A 115 -5.82 3.56 20.29
N LEU A 116 -6.94 4.19 20.60
CA LEU A 116 -8.06 4.32 19.65
C LEU A 116 -7.67 5.10 18.39
N LYS A 117 -6.90 6.19 18.53
CA LYS A 117 -6.38 6.94 17.37
C LYS A 117 -5.43 6.09 16.51
N PHE A 118 -4.63 5.19 17.11
CA PHE A 118 -3.81 4.24 16.37
C PHE A 118 -4.66 3.19 15.61
N ILE A 119 -5.76 2.71 16.20
CA ILE A 119 -6.72 1.84 15.48
C ILE A 119 -7.25 2.57 14.23
N ASP A 120 -7.63 3.83 14.36
CA ASP A 120 -8.10 4.62 13.23
C ASP A 120 -6.99 4.84 12.19
N LEU A 121 -5.75 5.09 12.61
CA LEU A 121 -4.61 5.20 11.71
C LEU A 121 -4.35 3.88 10.94
N GLN A 122 -4.44 2.73 11.60
CA GLN A 122 -4.32 1.43 10.93
C GLN A 122 -5.38 1.28 9.83
N LYS A 123 -6.63 1.71 10.07
CA LYS A 123 -7.70 1.69 9.07
C LYS A 123 -7.36 2.59 7.87
N VAL A 124 -6.85 3.79 8.13
CA VAL A 124 -6.42 4.71 7.06
C VAL A 124 -5.31 4.08 6.21
N ILE A 125 -4.27 3.54 6.84
CA ILE A 125 -3.15 2.87 6.17
C ILE A 125 -3.63 1.66 5.35
N LEU A 126 -4.52 0.84 5.90
CA LEU A 126 -5.08 -0.33 5.22
C LEU A 126 -5.89 0.03 3.96
N GLN A 127 -6.55 1.19 3.96
CA GLN A 127 -7.34 1.67 2.84
C GLN A 127 -6.53 2.47 1.83
N TRP A 128 -5.34 2.96 2.20
CA TRP A 128 -4.50 3.77 1.33
C TRP A 128 -4.04 3.01 0.08
N ARG A 129 -4.09 3.67 -1.08
CA ARG A 129 -3.62 3.11 -2.36
C ARG A 129 -2.72 4.12 -3.08
N PRO A 130 -1.66 3.66 -3.76
CA PRO A 130 -0.79 4.58 -4.49
C PRO A 130 -1.54 5.23 -5.66
N LYS A 131 -1.26 6.51 -5.91
CA LYS A 131 -1.68 7.17 -7.15
C LYS A 131 -0.97 6.52 -8.33
N ARG A 132 -1.72 5.77 -9.15
CA ARG A 132 -1.17 5.02 -10.28
C ARG A 132 -0.87 5.93 -11.46
N LYS A 133 0.31 5.76 -12.05
CA LYS A 133 0.61 6.36 -13.34
C LYS A 133 -0.16 5.60 -14.41
N VAL A 134 -0.91 6.33 -15.24
CA VAL A 134 -1.56 5.77 -16.43
C VAL A 134 -0.50 5.59 -17.51
N LEU A 135 -0.40 4.36 -18.04
CA LEU A 135 0.41 4.04 -19.21
C LEU A 135 -0.52 3.83 -20.40
N PHE A 136 0.02 4.04 -21.60
CA PHE A 136 -0.72 3.92 -22.85
C PHE A 136 -0.20 2.70 -23.59
N TYR A 137 -1.05 1.70 -23.75
CA TYR A 137 -0.75 0.43 -24.39
C TYR A 137 -1.04 0.51 -25.89
N LEU A 138 -0.24 -0.21 -26.67
CA LEU A 138 -0.42 -0.42 -28.10
C LEU A 138 -0.11 -1.86 -28.44
N SER A 139 -1.02 -2.54 -29.11
CA SER A 139 -0.75 -3.76 -29.87
C SER A 139 -1.37 -3.70 -31.25
N PHE A 140 -0.78 -4.44 -32.17
CA PHE A 140 -1.28 -4.59 -33.53
C PHE A 140 -0.70 -5.86 -34.13
N GLU A 141 -1.34 -6.36 -35.18
CA GLU A 141 -0.77 -7.36 -36.06
C GLU A 141 -0.46 -6.72 -37.42
N LEU A 142 0.44 -7.35 -38.16
CA LEU A 142 0.74 -6.98 -39.53
C LEU A 142 0.23 -8.10 -40.43
N ASP A 143 -0.57 -7.75 -41.43
CA ASP A 143 -1.17 -8.74 -42.31
C ASP A 143 -0.10 -9.44 -43.16
N ASP A 144 -0.15 -10.78 -43.17
CA ASP A 144 0.85 -11.65 -43.77
C ASP A 144 0.96 -11.45 -45.30
N GLN A 145 -0.07 -10.90 -45.94
CA GLN A 145 -0.06 -10.67 -47.40
C GLN A 145 0.84 -9.52 -47.85
N ALA A 146 1.22 -8.63 -46.93
CA ALA A 146 2.04 -7.46 -47.26
C ALA A 146 3.56 -7.72 -47.12
N PHE A 147 3.97 -8.87 -46.58
CA PHE A 147 5.37 -9.17 -46.24
C PHE A 147 5.77 -10.58 -46.68
N ASP A 148 6.97 -10.73 -47.26
CA ASP A 148 7.53 -12.04 -47.65
C ASP A 148 7.75 -12.99 -46.45
N ASP A 149 7.82 -12.44 -45.23
CA ASP A 149 7.92 -13.17 -43.96
C ASP A 149 6.91 -12.60 -42.96
N ARG A 150 6.22 -13.47 -42.21
CA ARG A 150 5.31 -13.09 -41.12
C ARG A 150 6.07 -12.30 -40.05
N VAL A 151 5.66 -11.05 -39.80
CA VAL A 151 6.22 -10.20 -38.73
C VAL A 151 5.38 -10.38 -37.47
N ALA A 152 5.75 -11.38 -36.65
CA ALA A 152 5.04 -11.73 -35.42
C ALA A 152 5.61 -11.05 -34.16
N ASP A 153 6.89 -10.70 -34.19
CA ASP A 153 7.62 -10.25 -33.00
C ASP A 153 8.41 -8.95 -33.22
N TRP A 154 8.88 -8.35 -32.12
CA TRP A 154 9.61 -7.09 -32.16
C TRP A 154 10.91 -7.16 -32.96
N HIS A 155 11.63 -8.29 -32.92
CA HIS A 155 12.91 -8.42 -33.61
C HIS A 155 12.73 -8.42 -35.12
N GLN A 156 11.72 -9.13 -35.60
CA GLN A 156 11.31 -9.15 -37.00
C GLN A 156 10.86 -7.77 -37.46
N LEU A 157 10.01 -7.09 -36.68
CA LEU A 157 9.57 -5.73 -36.99
C LEU A 157 10.75 -4.76 -37.01
N SER A 158 11.65 -4.80 -36.02
CA SER A 158 12.82 -3.92 -35.97
C SER A 158 13.73 -4.12 -37.17
N LYS A 159 13.92 -5.37 -37.64
CA LYS A 159 14.68 -5.69 -38.85
C LYS A 159 13.97 -5.09 -40.08
N HIS A 160 12.67 -5.31 -40.22
CA HIS A 160 11.88 -4.77 -41.32
C HIS A 160 11.93 -3.24 -41.37
N LEU A 161 11.72 -2.55 -40.23
CA LEU A 161 11.80 -1.10 -40.11
C LEU A 161 13.18 -0.54 -40.54
N ARG A 162 14.27 -1.29 -40.33
CA ARG A 162 15.61 -0.88 -40.83
C ARG A 162 15.71 -1.03 -42.35
N LEU A 163 15.13 -2.09 -42.93
CA LEU A 163 15.13 -2.32 -44.38
C LEU A 163 14.39 -1.20 -45.13
N ILE A 164 13.21 -0.81 -44.64
CA ILE A 164 12.43 0.29 -45.23
C ILE A 164 12.90 1.69 -44.77
N ARG A 165 14.07 1.78 -44.12
CA ARG A 165 14.67 3.03 -43.62
C ARG A 165 13.77 3.85 -42.68
N ALA A 166 12.85 3.20 -41.97
CA ALA A 166 11.98 3.78 -40.95
C ALA A 166 12.69 3.90 -39.59
N HIS A 167 13.85 4.56 -39.57
CA HIS A 167 14.72 4.63 -38.38
C HIS A 167 14.05 5.33 -37.19
N ASP A 168 13.31 6.42 -37.43
CA ASP A 168 12.65 7.17 -36.35
C ASP A 168 11.58 6.34 -35.64
N LEU A 169 10.71 5.66 -36.40
CA LEU A 169 9.72 4.74 -35.86
C LEU A 169 10.37 3.59 -35.09
N ASN A 170 11.46 3.01 -35.60
CA ASN A 170 12.20 1.97 -34.90
C ASN A 170 12.75 2.46 -33.54
N LEU A 171 13.32 3.67 -33.49
CA LEU A 171 13.82 4.26 -32.26
C LEU A 171 12.70 4.57 -31.26
N LYS A 172 11.55 5.08 -31.76
CA LYS A 172 10.35 5.35 -30.98
C LYS A 172 9.76 4.07 -30.37
N LEU A 173 9.77 2.95 -31.09
CA LEU A 173 9.24 1.66 -30.58
C LEU A 173 10.25 0.93 -29.68
N LYS A 174 11.54 0.94 -30.00
CA LYS A 174 12.58 0.16 -29.30
C LYS A 174 12.65 0.42 -27.80
N LYS A 175 12.40 1.65 -27.37
CA LYS A 175 12.43 2.05 -25.95
C LYS A 175 11.16 1.67 -25.17
N HIS A 176 10.17 1.14 -25.88
CA HIS A 176 8.79 0.99 -25.42
C HIS A 176 8.25 -0.43 -25.61
N VAL A 177 9.10 -1.38 -26.01
CA VAL A 177 8.74 -2.80 -26.14
C VAL A 177 8.29 -3.32 -24.79
N TYR A 178 7.08 -3.87 -24.74
CA TYR A 178 6.53 -4.51 -23.55
C TYR A 178 6.91 -6.00 -23.52
N SER A 179 6.42 -6.77 -24.50
CA SER A 179 6.81 -8.16 -24.72
C SER A 179 7.60 -8.24 -26.02
N PRO A 180 8.79 -8.86 -26.02
CA PRO A 180 9.58 -9.03 -27.25
C PRO A 180 8.96 -10.06 -28.21
N ASP A 181 8.14 -10.97 -27.69
CA ASP A 181 7.55 -12.10 -28.43
C ASP A 181 6.21 -11.74 -29.11
N LYS A 182 5.73 -10.52 -28.89
CA LYS A 182 4.50 -9.97 -29.47
C LYS A 182 4.74 -8.52 -29.88
N LEU A 183 3.99 -8.01 -30.85
CA LEU A 183 4.00 -6.58 -31.19
C LEU A 183 3.20 -5.76 -30.17
N SER A 184 3.75 -5.65 -28.97
CA SER A 184 3.14 -4.96 -27.83
C SER A 184 4.07 -3.93 -27.22
N PHE A 185 3.54 -2.74 -26.96
CA PHE A 185 4.30 -1.57 -26.55
C PHE A 185 3.56 -0.78 -25.47
N TYR A 186 4.31 -0.03 -24.65
CA TYR A 186 3.74 0.89 -23.69
C TYR A 186 4.42 2.27 -23.71
N PHE A 187 3.63 3.32 -23.52
CA PHE A 187 4.08 4.70 -23.55
C PHE A 187 3.70 5.42 -22.26
N LYS A 188 4.58 6.32 -21.81
CA LYS A 188 4.37 7.12 -20.59
C LYS A 188 3.37 8.26 -20.78
N THR A 189 3.12 8.69 -22.02
CA THR A 189 2.23 9.81 -22.33
C THR A 189 1.44 9.53 -23.60
N LYS A 190 0.24 10.10 -23.69
CA LYS A 190 -0.62 9.99 -24.87
C LYS A 190 0.07 10.52 -26.13
N ARG A 191 0.77 11.66 -26.02
CA ARG A 191 1.51 12.27 -27.13
C ARG A 191 2.53 11.33 -27.77
N MET A 192 3.19 10.49 -26.96
CA MET A 192 4.14 9.50 -27.47
C MET A 192 3.43 8.41 -28.27
N LEU A 193 2.31 7.88 -27.74
CA LEU A 193 1.47 6.93 -28.45
C LEU A 193 0.95 7.53 -29.76
N ASP A 194 0.35 8.72 -29.73
CA ASP A 194 -0.21 9.39 -30.91
C ASP A 194 0.86 9.61 -31.99
N SER A 195 2.09 9.97 -31.60
CA SER A 195 3.20 10.11 -32.53
C SER A 195 3.61 8.79 -33.18
N VAL A 196 3.52 7.66 -32.46
CA VAL A 196 3.82 6.33 -33.01
C VAL A 196 2.70 5.88 -33.93
N LEU A 197 1.44 6.08 -33.53
CA LEU A 197 0.27 5.75 -34.34
C LEU A 197 0.28 6.48 -35.69
N PHE A 198 0.63 7.77 -35.68
CA PHE A 198 0.79 8.54 -36.90
C PHE A 198 1.85 7.92 -37.84
N GLU A 199 3.02 7.58 -37.31
CA GLU A 199 4.12 7.00 -38.10
C GLU A 199 3.82 5.57 -38.59
N LEU A 200 3.09 4.78 -37.81
CA LEU A 200 2.60 3.46 -38.19
C LEU A 200 1.60 3.59 -39.34
N ASN A 201 0.58 4.44 -39.18
CA ASN A 201 -0.44 4.65 -40.20
C ASN A 201 0.17 5.19 -41.52
N MET A 202 1.15 6.08 -41.44
CA MET A 202 1.85 6.60 -42.62
C MET A 202 2.64 5.54 -43.42
N ARG A 203 3.03 4.42 -42.79
CA ARG A 203 3.89 3.40 -43.43
C ARG A 203 3.18 2.09 -43.72
N PHE A 204 2.20 1.74 -42.90
CA PHE A 204 1.57 0.43 -42.90
C PHE A 204 0.05 0.54 -42.99
N HIS A 205 -0.49 1.67 -43.48
CA HIS A 205 -1.92 1.99 -43.52
C HIS A 205 -2.82 0.78 -43.81
N ASP A 206 -2.54 0.07 -44.90
CA ASP A 206 -3.37 -1.05 -45.39
C ASP A 206 -2.93 -2.42 -44.83
N SER A 207 -1.82 -2.47 -44.09
CA SER A 207 -1.22 -3.69 -43.57
C SER A 207 -1.37 -3.84 -42.06
N LEU A 208 -1.89 -2.82 -41.37
CA LEU A 208 -2.19 -2.87 -39.93
C LEU A 208 -3.53 -3.55 -39.70
N SER A 209 -3.50 -4.77 -39.19
CA SER A 209 -4.68 -5.46 -38.68
C SER A 209 -4.75 -5.31 -37.16
N GLU A 210 -5.97 -5.26 -36.63
CA GLU A 210 -6.24 -5.34 -35.18
C GLU A 210 -5.46 -4.33 -34.32
N LEU A 211 -5.32 -3.09 -34.80
CA LEU A 211 -4.73 -2.00 -34.02
C LEU A 211 -5.56 -1.75 -32.75
N GLN A 212 -4.96 -2.04 -31.60
CA GLN A 212 -5.56 -1.87 -30.29
C GLN A 212 -4.75 -0.88 -29.45
N THR A 213 -5.44 0.09 -28.89
CA THR A 213 -4.87 1.06 -27.96
C THR A 213 -5.69 1.09 -26.69
N ASP A 214 -5.03 1.12 -25.54
CA ASP A 214 -5.73 1.22 -24.26
C ASP A 214 -4.85 1.88 -23.19
N HIS A 215 -5.39 1.99 -21.99
CA HIS A 215 -4.69 2.38 -20.80
C HIS A 215 -4.31 1.16 -19.96
N GLY A 216 -3.20 1.25 -19.25
CA GLY A 216 -2.75 0.21 -18.34
C GLY A 216 -2.03 0.73 -17.12
N HIS A 217 -1.88 -0.15 -16.15
CA HIS A 217 -1.08 0.06 -14.95
C HIS A 217 -0.20 -1.15 -14.70
N PHE A 218 0.98 -0.93 -14.14
CA PHE A 218 1.79 -2.06 -13.68
C PHE A 218 1.14 -2.75 -12.50
N CYS A 219 1.34 -4.07 -12.42
CA CYS A 219 0.94 -4.89 -11.31
C CYS A 219 1.60 -4.43 -9.99
N ASP A 220 0.78 -4.16 -8.98
CA ASP A 220 1.20 -3.80 -7.62
C ASP A 220 1.93 -4.96 -6.92
N GLY A 221 1.82 -6.18 -7.46
CA GLY A 221 2.53 -7.39 -7.04
C GLY A 221 3.97 -7.47 -7.53
N LYS A 222 4.48 -6.42 -8.19
CA LYS A 222 5.90 -6.23 -8.55
C LYS A 222 6.46 -7.12 -9.67
N CYS A 223 5.65 -7.95 -10.31
CA CYS A 223 6.08 -8.74 -11.47
C CYS A 223 6.35 -7.90 -12.73
N GLN A 224 6.13 -6.57 -12.68
CA GLN A 224 6.25 -5.66 -13.82
C GLN A 224 5.27 -5.96 -14.98
N GLU A 225 4.31 -6.86 -14.76
CA GLU A 225 3.24 -7.10 -15.72
C GLU A 225 2.40 -5.83 -15.87
N LEU A 226 2.26 -5.36 -17.10
CA LEU A 226 1.31 -4.32 -17.48
C LEU A 226 -0.07 -4.95 -17.59
N LEU A 227 -0.99 -4.41 -16.82
CA LEU A 227 -2.37 -4.83 -16.80
C LEU A 227 -3.19 -3.80 -17.57
N ILE A 228 -3.82 -4.27 -18.63
CA ILE A 228 -4.62 -3.49 -19.56
C ILE A 228 -6.02 -3.34 -18.95
N VAL A 229 -6.49 -2.10 -18.84
CA VAL A 229 -7.70 -1.77 -18.07
C VAL A 229 -8.95 -2.42 -18.69
N SER A 230 -9.08 -2.44 -20.02
CA SER A 230 -10.23 -3.09 -20.68
C SER A 230 -10.25 -4.61 -20.53
N GLU A 231 -9.10 -5.26 -20.40
CA GLU A 231 -8.98 -6.72 -20.35
C GLU A 231 -9.05 -7.28 -18.93
N THR A 232 -8.68 -6.48 -17.92
CA THR A 232 -8.58 -6.94 -16.53
C THR A 232 -9.31 -6.00 -15.56
N PRO A 233 -10.59 -6.26 -15.24
CA PRO A 233 -11.34 -5.50 -14.22
C PRO A 233 -10.90 -5.84 -12.79
N SER A 234 -9.72 -6.42 -12.62
CA SER A 234 -9.47 -7.34 -11.52
C SER A 234 -8.86 -6.61 -10.31
N TYR A 235 -9.59 -5.60 -9.82
CA TYR A 235 -9.32 -4.98 -8.54
C TYR A 235 -9.52 -6.00 -7.41
N GLN A 236 -8.56 -6.11 -6.49
CA GLN A 236 -8.78 -6.79 -5.23
C GLN A 236 -8.54 -5.76 -4.13
N ASP A 237 -9.62 -5.36 -3.46
CA ASP A 237 -9.58 -4.32 -2.41
C ASP A 237 -8.92 -3.02 -2.90
N GLY A 238 -9.15 -2.63 -4.17
CA GLY A 238 -8.52 -1.44 -4.77
C GLY A 238 -7.05 -1.60 -5.17
N TRP A 239 -6.46 -2.79 -5.02
CA TRP A 239 -5.14 -3.16 -5.56
C TRP A 239 -5.23 -3.74 -6.97
N PHE A 240 -4.17 -3.56 -7.75
CA PHE A 240 -4.09 -4.01 -9.14
C PHE A 240 -3.06 -5.14 -9.27
N PHE A 241 -3.53 -6.39 -9.27
CA PHE A 241 -2.68 -7.58 -9.34
C PHE A 241 -2.90 -8.36 -10.62
N CYS A 242 -1.81 -8.85 -11.24
CA CYS A 242 -1.92 -9.75 -12.38
C CYS A 242 -2.35 -11.14 -11.93
N TYR A 243 -2.82 -11.96 -12.87
CA TYR A 243 -3.26 -13.32 -12.59
C TYR A 243 -2.24 -14.13 -11.75
N VAL A 244 -0.97 -14.11 -12.15
CA VAL A 244 0.11 -14.81 -11.43
C VAL A 244 0.27 -14.27 -10.00
N CYS A 245 0.27 -12.94 -9.83
CA CYS A 245 0.40 -12.34 -8.50
C CYS A 245 -0.81 -12.63 -7.61
N LYS A 246 -2.02 -12.70 -8.18
CA LYS A 246 -3.26 -13.05 -7.46
C LYS A 246 -3.26 -14.47 -6.92
N LEU A 247 -2.67 -15.40 -7.66
CA LEU A 247 -2.58 -16.79 -7.25
C LEU A 247 -1.62 -17.01 -6.08
N ASN A 248 -0.68 -16.08 -5.84
CA ASN A 248 0.13 -16.15 -4.63
C ASN A 248 -0.76 -15.88 -3.40
N HIS A 249 -0.54 -16.54 -2.27
CA HIS A 249 -1.32 -16.36 -1.03
C HIS A 249 -1.16 -14.96 -0.38
N PHE A 250 -0.36 -14.08 -0.96
CA PHE A 250 0.03 -12.79 -0.39
C PHE A 250 -0.97 -11.63 -0.60
N PRO A 251 -1.57 -11.41 -1.78
CA PRO A 251 -2.31 -10.19 -2.06
C PRO A 251 -3.74 -10.17 -1.51
N GLY A 252 -4.16 -8.94 -1.21
CA GLY A 252 -5.51 -8.58 -0.77
C GLY A 252 -5.87 -9.13 0.60
N SER A 253 -7.13 -9.07 0.96
CA SER A 253 -7.64 -9.59 2.22
C SER A 253 -8.53 -10.81 2.01
N PHE A 254 -8.82 -11.53 3.08
CA PHE A 254 -9.92 -12.48 3.11
C PHE A 254 -11.23 -11.72 3.29
N THR A 255 -12.32 -12.25 2.73
CA THR A 255 -13.66 -11.90 3.22
C THR A 255 -13.82 -12.34 4.68
N LYS A 256 -14.77 -11.76 5.41
CA LYS A 256 -14.99 -12.11 6.82
C LYS A 256 -15.28 -13.60 7.01
N GLU A 257 -16.07 -14.19 6.12
CA GLU A 257 -16.42 -15.60 6.13
C GLU A 257 -15.22 -16.49 5.82
N GLN A 258 -14.42 -16.13 4.81
CA GLN A 258 -13.17 -16.85 4.50
C GLN A 258 -12.21 -16.80 5.67
N LEU A 259 -12.02 -15.64 6.28
CA LEU A 259 -11.14 -15.48 7.43
C LEU A 259 -11.57 -16.39 8.59
N GLN A 260 -12.86 -16.44 8.90
CA GLN A 260 -13.38 -17.32 9.95
C GLN A 260 -13.17 -18.81 9.63
N GLN A 261 -13.38 -19.21 8.37
CA GLN A 261 -13.13 -20.59 7.93
C GLN A 261 -11.65 -20.96 8.06
N GLU A 262 -10.75 -20.08 7.62
CA GLU A 262 -9.30 -20.27 7.76
C GLU A 262 -8.90 -20.36 9.24
N ILE A 263 -9.35 -19.43 10.09
CA ILE A 263 -9.05 -19.46 11.53
C ILE A 263 -9.53 -20.76 12.17
N GLN A 264 -10.78 -21.15 11.93
CA GLN A 264 -11.34 -22.40 12.47
C GLN A 264 -10.61 -23.64 11.96
N PHE A 265 -10.18 -23.63 10.70
CA PHE A 265 -9.37 -24.69 10.13
C PHE A 265 -8.04 -24.80 10.90
N TYR A 266 -7.29 -23.72 11.06
CA TYR A 266 -5.98 -23.79 11.75
C TYR A 266 -6.08 -24.03 13.26
N ASP A 267 -7.11 -23.51 13.93
CA ASP A 267 -7.32 -23.77 15.36
C ASP A 267 -7.53 -25.27 15.65
N LYS A 268 -8.24 -25.98 14.78
CA LYS A 268 -8.43 -27.44 14.87
C LYS A 268 -7.17 -28.24 14.56
N TRP A 269 -6.23 -27.62 13.83
CA TRP A 269 -5.02 -28.27 13.33
C TRP A 269 -3.72 -27.81 14.03
N LYS A 270 -3.81 -27.08 15.15
CA LYS A 270 -2.69 -26.57 15.97
C LYS A 270 -1.53 -27.56 16.19
N ASN A 271 -1.80 -28.87 16.13
CA ASN A 271 -0.81 -29.94 16.34
C ASN A 271 -0.13 -30.51 15.08
N ARG A 272 -0.39 -30.00 13.86
CA ARG A 272 0.29 -30.47 12.63
C ARG A 272 0.78 -29.30 11.77
N LYS A 273 2.01 -28.83 12.05
CA LYS A 273 2.83 -27.87 11.26
C LYS A 273 3.03 -28.25 9.77
N ALA A 274 2.40 -29.30 9.25
CA ALA A 274 2.73 -29.95 7.99
C ALA A 274 1.83 -29.57 6.79
N ALA A 275 0.81 -28.74 6.98
CA ALA A 275 -0.18 -28.46 5.93
C ALA A 275 0.24 -27.37 4.93
N PHE A 276 1.14 -26.46 5.31
CA PHE A 276 1.64 -25.42 4.39
C PHE A 276 3.04 -25.76 3.86
N LYS A 277 3.28 -25.47 2.57
CA LYS A 277 4.65 -25.36 2.07
C LYS A 277 5.33 -24.25 2.88
N LYS A 278 6.41 -24.56 3.60
CA LYS A 278 7.16 -23.65 4.51
C LYS A 278 7.39 -22.24 3.95
N ALA A 279 7.48 -22.10 2.62
CA ALA A 279 7.70 -20.83 1.92
C ALA A 279 6.49 -19.86 1.85
N GLU A 280 5.25 -20.34 1.97
CA GLU A 280 4.04 -19.52 1.79
C GLU A 280 3.42 -19.03 3.11
N TRP A 281 3.79 -19.68 4.22
CA TRP A 281 3.27 -19.36 5.55
C TRP A 281 3.42 -17.89 5.98
N PRO A 282 4.58 -17.23 5.79
CA PRO A 282 4.71 -15.82 6.20
C PRO A 282 3.74 -14.89 5.44
N TYR A 283 3.44 -15.21 4.19
CA TYR A 283 2.51 -14.42 3.38
C TYR A 283 1.06 -14.67 3.78
N PHE A 284 0.72 -15.92 4.11
CA PHE A 284 -0.57 -16.28 4.68
C PHE A 284 -0.82 -15.54 6.01
N LEU A 285 0.13 -15.57 6.96
CA LEU A 285 0.03 -14.86 8.24
C LEU A 285 -0.25 -13.37 8.05
N ARG A 286 0.47 -12.71 7.16
CA ARG A 286 0.25 -11.28 6.84
C ARG A 286 -1.15 -11.02 6.32
N LYS A 287 -1.66 -11.89 5.44
CA LYS A 287 -3.04 -11.78 4.93
C LYS A 287 -4.08 -11.98 6.03
N VAL A 288 -3.84 -12.91 6.96
CA VAL A 288 -4.70 -13.10 8.16
C VAL A 288 -4.67 -11.84 9.03
N LYS A 289 -3.49 -11.35 9.44
CA LYS A 289 -3.35 -10.11 10.24
C LYS A 289 -4.09 -8.94 9.59
N ARG A 290 -3.85 -8.70 8.29
CA ARG A 290 -4.53 -7.67 7.51
C ARG A 290 -6.05 -7.80 7.56
N SER A 291 -6.56 -9.01 7.40
CA SER A 291 -8.00 -9.28 7.41
C SER A 291 -8.60 -9.11 8.80
N CYS A 292 -7.90 -9.56 9.85
CA CYS A 292 -8.31 -9.33 11.23
C CYS A 292 -8.42 -7.83 11.54
N ARG A 293 -7.42 -7.02 11.17
CA ARG A 293 -7.46 -5.55 11.35
C ARG A 293 -8.62 -4.91 10.57
N LEU A 294 -8.88 -5.35 9.33
CA LEU A 294 -10.00 -4.85 8.51
C LEU A 294 -11.38 -5.09 9.14
N TYR A 295 -11.55 -6.21 9.86
CA TYR A 295 -12.82 -6.58 10.49
C TYR A 295 -12.84 -6.37 12.01
N GLU A 296 -11.82 -5.71 12.57
CA GLU A 296 -11.68 -5.45 14.01
C GLU A 296 -11.77 -6.74 14.84
N LEU A 297 -11.15 -7.82 14.36
CA LEU A 297 -11.09 -9.11 15.03
C LEU A 297 -9.74 -9.28 15.74
N GLY A 298 -9.74 -9.88 16.92
CA GLY A 298 -8.51 -10.30 17.60
C GLY A 298 -7.71 -11.30 16.75
N PHE A 299 -6.39 -11.28 16.90
CA PHE A 299 -5.55 -12.24 16.21
C PHE A 299 -5.65 -13.65 16.83
N PRO A 300 -5.59 -14.71 16.01
CA PRO A 300 -5.53 -16.06 16.54
C PRO A 300 -4.21 -16.32 17.28
N GLU A 301 -4.22 -17.17 18.31
CA GLU A 301 -3.02 -17.45 19.14
C GLU A 301 -1.80 -17.94 18.34
N TRP A 302 -2.02 -18.58 17.20
CA TRP A 302 -0.95 -19.11 16.35
C TRP A 302 -0.34 -18.06 15.41
N ILE A 303 -0.83 -16.81 15.43
CA ILE A 303 -0.39 -15.77 14.49
C ILE A 303 1.10 -15.44 14.64
N GLU A 304 1.65 -15.59 15.85
CA GLU A 304 3.05 -15.35 16.19
C GLU A 304 3.94 -16.59 16.01
N LEU A 305 3.38 -17.71 15.53
CA LEU A 305 4.18 -18.89 15.20
C LEU A 305 4.97 -18.63 13.91
N HIS A 306 6.12 -17.98 14.06
CA HIS A 306 7.18 -18.06 13.07
C HIS A 306 7.67 -19.51 12.99
N TYR A 307 7.73 -20.09 11.79
CA TYR A 307 8.55 -21.28 11.62
C TYR A 307 9.98 -20.84 11.93
N ASP A 308 10.59 -21.41 12.97
CA ASP A 308 12.04 -21.37 13.13
C ASP A 308 12.64 -21.80 11.78
N ILE A 309 13.30 -20.86 11.10
CA ILE A 309 13.78 -21.02 9.72
C ILE A 309 14.91 -22.04 9.71
#